data_AF-A0A918N0T4-F1
#
_entry.id   AF-A0A918N0T4-F1
#
_cell.length_a   1.000
_cell.length_b   1.000
_cell.length_c   1.000
_cell.angle_alpha   90.00
_cell.angle_beta   90.00
_cell.angle_gamma   90.00
#
_symmetry.space_group_name_H-M   'P 1'
#
loop_
_entity.id
_entity.type
_entity.pdbx_description
1 polymer ?
#
loop_
_entity_poly.entity_id
_entity_poly.type
_entity_poly.pdbx_seq_one_letter_code
_entity_poly.pdbx_strand_id
1 'polypeptide(L)'
;MQGAAIRLACHHCGQLHVKPQLHERQRASCVRCGTVLLQKGRLNVSAWLALSVAALWVFLIANLMPVATLSSAGMSRSATFLQSIQVTWGQGFPLVATMCLMVGFAVPLLQLSLLTWILSFLYKKKYPPGLRTFSRLSWLCKPWSMIPVFMLGVLVAVVKLADMASLDPDAGLWAFAVLTFLLTFLNKLNSRKIWQLAQEQGVANDLPVKPQAGQYVLACEVCSQLTLSQQETGRCVRCNASVHYRKPKHKSRTLALLAAAIVFYVPANLYPIMVIDTLLGSSRHTILGGVLQLWELGSWDLALIVFVASVVVPISKIVIMLVLYINDKSGNHAIQQQHTRLYQVVEYIGQWSMLDVFVVILLAALASFGSLMSVMPGQGASAFGLVVVFTMLAAQSFDIREGWDCVDDGIEKEDFEPVETAPTFQ
;
A
#
# COMPACT_ATOMS: atom_id res chain seq x y z
N MET A 1 33.30 3.09 30.39
CA MET A 1 32.02 2.48 29.95
C MET A 1 31.72 2.93 28.52
N GLN A 2 32.17 2.18 27.51
CA GLN A 2 31.88 2.50 26.10
C GLN A 2 30.37 2.34 25.86
N GLY A 3 29.69 3.45 25.55
CA GLY A 3 28.26 3.48 25.28
C GLY A 3 27.91 2.52 24.14
N ALA A 4 27.01 1.58 24.41
CA ALA A 4 26.58 0.59 23.44
C ALA A 4 25.96 1.30 22.22
N ALA A 5 26.49 1.04 21.03
CA ALA A 5 25.98 1.65 19.79
C ALA A 5 24.53 1.21 19.51
N ILE A 6 23.67 2.17 19.14
CA ILE A 6 22.32 1.87 18.68
C ILE A 6 22.44 1.23 17.30
N ARG A 7 21.81 0.07 17.09
CA ARG A 7 21.84 -0.69 15.84
C ARG A 7 20.46 -0.74 15.18
N LEU A 8 20.45 -0.91 13.87
CA LEU A 8 19.25 -1.11 13.04
C LEU A 8 19.51 -2.22 12.01
N ALA A 9 18.47 -2.92 11.59
CA ALA A 9 18.58 -3.91 10.50
C ALA A 9 17.93 -3.40 9.22
N CYS A 10 18.47 -3.80 8.08
CA CYS A 10 17.82 -3.62 6.79
C CYS A 10 16.62 -4.55 6.65
N HIS A 11 15.49 -4.02 6.18
CA HIS A 11 14.27 -4.81 6.05
C HIS A 11 14.23 -5.73 4.82
N HIS A 12 15.11 -5.52 3.83
CA HIS A 12 15.17 -6.38 2.64
C HIS A 12 16.28 -7.42 2.68
N CYS A 13 17.46 -7.10 3.22
CA CYS A 13 18.56 -8.09 3.31
C CYS A 13 18.87 -8.56 4.73
N GLY A 14 18.30 -7.94 5.77
CA GLY A 14 18.60 -8.29 7.16
C GLY A 14 19.91 -7.69 7.71
N GLN A 15 20.75 -7.06 6.87
CA GLN A 15 22.05 -6.52 7.29
C GLN A 15 21.92 -5.58 8.51
N LEU A 16 22.73 -5.81 9.54
CA LEU A 16 22.81 -4.94 10.71
C LEU A 16 23.74 -3.76 10.43
N HIS A 17 23.35 -2.59 10.93
CA HIS A 17 24.10 -1.36 10.82
C HIS A 17 24.09 -0.63 12.15
N VAL A 18 25.19 0.05 12.47
CA VAL A 18 25.20 1.08 13.52
C VAL A 18 24.39 2.27 13.03
N LYS A 19 23.44 2.74 13.84
CA LYS A 19 22.58 3.89 13.52
C LYS A 19 23.44 5.17 13.45
N PRO A 20 23.65 5.76 12.26
CA PRO A 20 24.41 7.00 12.15
C PRO A 20 23.60 8.18 12.68
N GLN A 21 24.29 9.20 13.19
CA GLN A 21 23.67 10.51 13.40
C GLN A 21 23.62 11.23 12.05
N LEU A 22 22.40 11.55 11.59
CA LEU A 22 22.19 12.25 10.33
C LEU A 22 21.96 13.75 10.57
N HIS A 23 22.59 14.58 9.74
CA HIS A 23 22.25 16.00 9.58
C HIS A 23 21.09 16.17 8.60
N GLU A 24 20.55 17.39 8.49
CA GLU A 24 19.45 17.67 7.57
C GLU A 24 19.79 17.29 6.12
N ARG A 25 18.82 16.73 5.40
CA ARG A 25 18.94 16.27 4.00
C ARG A 25 19.90 15.10 3.77
N GLN A 26 20.53 14.55 4.81
CA GLN A 26 21.32 13.34 4.68
C GLN A 26 20.44 12.08 4.67
N ARG A 27 20.91 11.07 3.95
CA ARG A 27 20.31 9.73 3.87
C ARG A 27 21.37 8.67 4.17
N ALA A 28 20.97 7.60 4.86
CA ALA A 28 21.80 6.41 5.05
C ALA A 28 21.19 5.26 4.25
N SER A 29 22.03 4.58 3.47
CA SER A 29 21.64 3.40 2.69
C SER A 29 22.35 2.15 3.20
N CYS A 30 21.73 0.99 2.99
CA CYS A 30 22.31 -0.31 3.28
C CYS A 30 23.48 -0.57 2.33
N VAL A 31 24.64 -0.97 2.87
CA VAL A 31 25.83 -1.28 2.06
C VAL A 31 25.67 -2.56 1.21
N ARG A 32 24.79 -3.47 1.64
CA ARG A 32 24.54 -4.77 0.98
C ARG A 32 23.54 -4.64 -0.18
N CYS A 33 22.30 -4.26 0.11
CA CYS A 33 21.25 -4.18 -0.91
C CYS A 33 21.02 -2.77 -1.50
N GLY A 34 21.68 -1.72 -0.99
CA GLY A 34 21.50 -0.35 -1.46
C GLY A 34 20.22 0.37 -0.99
N THR A 35 19.34 -0.31 -0.23
CA THR A 35 18.08 0.28 0.24
C THR A 35 18.31 1.44 1.21
N VAL A 36 17.57 2.54 1.05
CA VAL A 36 17.58 3.66 2.01
C VAL A 36 16.98 3.23 3.36
N LEU A 37 17.78 3.32 4.43
CA LEU A 37 17.41 2.91 5.79
C LEU A 37 16.86 4.06 6.61
N LEU A 38 17.52 5.22 6.55
CA LEU A 38 17.19 6.42 7.30
C LEU A 38 17.30 7.64 6.40
N GLN A 39 16.42 8.62 6.62
CA GLN A 39 16.47 9.91 5.95
C GLN A 39 15.96 10.99 6.90
N LYS A 40 16.77 12.03 7.13
CA LYS A 40 16.35 13.16 7.96
C LYS A 40 15.63 14.20 7.10
N GLY A 41 14.34 14.36 7.36
CA GLY A 41 13.49 15.37 6.69
C GLY A 41 13.63 16.75 7.33
N ARG A 42 13.07 17.77 6.66
CA ARG A 42 13.05 19.16 7.15
C ARG A 42 11.86 19.50 8.06
N LEU A 43 10.85 18.63 8.07
CA LEU A 43 9.60 18.92 8.75
C LEU A 43 9.61 18.44 10.19
N ASN A 44 9.34 19.38 11.08
CA ASN A 44 9.19 19.16 12.51
C ASN A 44 7.80 18.60 12.83
N VAL A 45 7.62 18.15 14.08
CA VAL A 45 6.36 17.57 14.57
C VAL A 45 5.16 18.49 14.36
N SER A 46 5.32 19.81 14.58
CA SER A 46 4.24 20.80 14.37
C SER A 46 3.78 20.87 12.92
N ALA A 47 4.70 20.83 11.95
CA ALA A 47 4.36 20.86 10.53
C ALA A 47 3.66 19.56 10.09
N TRP A 48 4.11 18.40 10.58
CA TRP A 48 3.42 17.13 10.34
C TRP A 48 2.01 17.12 10.93
N LEU A 49 1.83 17.67 12.13
CA LEU A 49 0.52 17.79 12.78
C LEU A 49 -0.41 18.71 11.98
N ALA A 50 0.07 19.88 11.54
CA ALA A 50 -0.72 20.80 10.72
C ALA A 50 -1.18 20.13 9.42
N LEU A 51 -0.28 19.39 8.74
CA LEU A 51 -0.61 18.64 7.53
C LEU A 51 -1.63 17.52 7.80
N SER A 52 -1.53 16.80 8.91
CA SER A 52 -2.48 15.72 9.23
C SER A 52 -3.87 16.25 9.57
N VAL A 53 -3.95 17.37 10.31
CA VAL A 53 -5.22 18.05 10.63
C VAL A 53 -5.85 18.63 9.36
N ALA A 54 -5.06 19.29 8.51
CA ALA A 54 -5.55 19.79 7.22
C ALA A 54 -6.09 18.65 6.34
N ALA A 55 -5.37 17.53 6.25
CA ALA A 55 -5.80 16.37 5.50
C ALA A 55 -7.11 15.77 6.04
N LEU A 56 -7.33 15.79 7.36
CA LEU A 56 -8.56 15.30 7.98
C LEU A 56 -9.77 16.18 7.62
N TRP A 57 -9.59 17.50 7.61
CA TRP A 57 -10.63 18.43 7.15
C TRP A 57 -10.93 18.29 5.65
N VAL A 58 -9.89 18.21 4.82
CA VAL A 58 -10.07 18.01 3.37
C VAL A 58 -10.72 16.65 3.10
N PHE A 59 -10.38 15.60 3.86
CA PHE A 59 -11.04 14.29 3.77
C PHE A 59 -12.54 14.38 4.06
N LEU A 60 -12.94 15.15 5.09
CA LEU A 60 -14.35 15.37 5.40
C LEU A 60 -15.07 16.07 4.23
N ILE A 61 -14.48 17.16 3.70
CA ILE A 61 -15.04 17.90 2.56
C ILE A 61 -15.17 16.99 1.32
N ALA A 62 -14.11 16.23 1.00
CA ALA A 62 -14.09 15.34 -0.16
C ALA A 62 -15.19 14.28 -0.14
N ASN A 63 -15.54 13.76 1.04
CA ASN A 63 -16.58 12.73 1.17
C ASN A 63 -18.00 13.28 1.31
N LEU A 64 -18.17 14.54 1.74
CA LEU A 64 -19.47 15.20 1.85
C LEU A 64 -19.92 15.83 0.53
N MET A 65 -18.99 16.32 -0.28
CA MET A 65 -19.29 17.00 -1.54
C MET A 65 -19.40 16.01 -2.70
N PRO A 66 -20.27 16.29 -3.70
CA PRO A 66 -20.29 15.52 -4.94
C PRO A 66 -18.94 15.56 -5.65
N VAL A 67 -18.58 14.45 -6.28
CA VAL A 67 -17.35 14.34 -7.06
C VAL A 67 -17.55 14.94 -8.45
N ALA A 68 -18.66 14.59 -9.08
CA ALA A 68 -19.08 15.14 -10.36
C ALA A 68 -20.60 15.10 -10.48
N THR A 69 -21.12 15.95 -11.35
CA THR A 69 -22.52 15.97 -11.76
C THR A 69 -22.62 15.66 -13.24
N LEU A 70 -23.40 14.64 -13.58
CA LEU A 70 -23.67 14.24 -14.95
C LEU A 70 -25.03 14.81 -15.37
N SER A 71 -25.07 15.57 -16.45
CA SER A 71 -26.31 16.11 -17.02
C SER A 71 -26.60 15.48 -18.38
N SER A 72 -27.78 14.88 -18.52
CA SER A 72 -28.22 14.29 -19.79
C SER A 72 -29.74 14.40 -19.93
N ALA A 73 -30.20 14.80 -21.11
CA ALA A 73 -31.63 14.90 -21.46
C ALA A 73 -32.48 15.67 -20.42
N GLY A 74 -31.93 16.75 -19.85
CA GLY A 74 -32.62 17.61 -18.85
C GLY A 74 -32.62 17.07 -17.41
N MET A 75 -32.02 15.91 -17.15
CA MET A 75 -31.82 15.36 -15.81
C MET A 75 -30.37 15.53 -15.36
N SER A 76 -30.15 15.92 -14.10
CA SER A 76 -28.83 16.00 -13.48
C SER A 76 -28.68 14.98 -12.36
N ARG A 77 -27.59 14.22 -12.36
CA ARG A 77 -27.25 13.27 -11.31
C ARG A 77 -25.86 13.52 -10.77
N SER A 78 -25.79 13.91 -9.51
CA SER A 78 -24.56 14.08 -8.76
C SER A 78 -24.24 12.82 -7.96
N ALA A 79 -22.96 12.45 -7.83
CA ALA A 79 -22.55 11.33 -6.98
C ALA A 79 -21.41 11.72 -6.02
N THR A 80 -21.59 11.43 -4.73
CA THR A 80 -20.49 11.37 -3.76
C THR A 80 -19.84 9.99 -3.78
N PHE A 81 -18.62 9.86 -3.24
CA PHE A 81 -17.97 8.56 -3.11
C PHE A 81 -18.79 7.54 -2.30
N LEU A 82 -19.37 7.97 -1.17
CA LEU A 82 -20.20 7.10 -0.33
C LEU A 82 -21.50 6.70 -1.02
N GLN A 83 -22.08 7.60 -1.84
CA GLN A 83 -23.24 7.27 -2.65
C GLN A 83 -22.91 6.21 -3.70
N SER A 84 -21.72 6.26 -4.31
CA SER A 84 -21.25 5.20 -5.23
C SER A 84 -21.20 3.82 -4.56
N ILE A 85 -20.75 3.77 -3.30
CA ILE A 85 -20.74 2.54 -2.51
C ILE A 85 -22.16 2.04 -2.24
N GLN A 86 -23.08 2.93 -1.86
CA GLN A 86 -24.46 2.57 -1.57
C GLN A 86 -25.18 2.03 -2.82
N VAL A 87 -24.98 2.66 -3.98
CA VAL A 87 -25.54 2.20 -5.26
C VAL A 87 -25.00 0.81 -5.61
N THR A 88 -23.69 0.64 -5.54
CA THR A 88 -23.02 -0.65 -5.82
C THR A 88 -23.52 -1.77 -4.90
N TRP A 89 -23.72 -1.45 -3.61
CA TRP A 89 -24.27 -2.39 -2.64
C TRP A 89 -25.69 -2.79 -2.99
N GLY A 90 -26.56 -1.82 -3.30
CA GLY A 90 -27.95 -2.05 -3.69
C GLY A 90 -28.09 -2.84 -5.00
N GLN A 91 -27.09 -2.78 -5.89
CA GLN A 91 -27.02 -3.53 -7.14
C GLN A 91 -26.57 -5.00 -6.96
N GLY A 92 -26.33 -5.47 -5.73
CA GLY A 92 -25.99 -6.87 -5.46
C GLY A 92 -24.50 -7.18 -5.50
N PHE A 93 -23.63 -6.17 -5.44
CA PHE A 93 -22.17 -6.35 -5.41
C PHE A 93 -21.54 -5.92 -4.06
N PRO A 94 -21.92 -6.56 -2.93
CA PRO A 94 -21.45 -6.16 -1.61
C PRO A 94 -19.94 -6.35 -1.43
N LEU A 95 -19.32 -7.33 -2.09
CA LEU A 95 -17.86 -7.52 -2.03
C LEU A 95 -17.12 -6.30 -2.59
N VAL A 96 -17.53 -5.81 -3.77
CA VAL A 96 -16.92 -4.64 -4.39
C VAL A 96 -17.15 -3.39 -3.53
N ALA A 97 -18.39 -3.19 -3.09
CA ALA A 97 -18.76 -2.06 -2.23
C ALA A 97 -17.95 -2.04 -0.92
N THR A 98 -17.79 -3.18 -0.25
CA THR A 98 -17.03 -3.27 1.01
C THR A 98 -15.55 -3.04 0.81
N MET A 99 -14.96 -3.58 -0.25
CA MET A 99 -13.55 -3.36 -0.57
C MET A 99 -13.29 -1.86 -0.81
N CYS A 100 -14.10 -1.22 -1.65
CA CYS A 100 -13.98 0.21 -1.91
C CYS A 100 -14.23 1.06 -0.67
N LEU A 101 -15.22 0.73 0.16
CA LEU A 101 -15.46 1.41 1.44
C LEU A 101 -14.25 1.31 2.36
N MET A 102 -13.67 0.12 2.49
CA MET A 102 -12.52 -0.09 3.36
C MET A 102 -11.30 0.72 2.89
N VAL A 103 -10.95 0.61 1.61
CA VAL A 103 -9.72 1.17 1.06
C VAL A 103 -9.84 2.68 0.75
N GLY A 104 -11.03 3.14 0.34
CA GLY A 104 -11.28 4.52 -0.05
C GLY A 104 -11.77 5.43 1.09
N PHE A 105 -12.40 4.87 2.14
CA PHE A 105 -12.94 5.66 3.25
C PHE A 105 -12.41 5.23 4.63
N ALA A 106 -12.64 3.98 5.04
CA ALA A 106 -12.39 3.56 6.42
C ALA A 106 -10.89 3.55 6.78
N VAL A 107 -10.04 2.98 5.93
CA VAL A 107 -8.58 2.92 6.14
C VAL A 107 -7.95 4.33 6.12
N PRO A 108 -8.21 5.21 5.14
CA PRO A 108 -7.67 6.57 5.17
C PRO A 108 -8.14 7.38 6.39
N LEU A 109 -9.41 7.26 6.78
CA LEU A 109 -9.93 7.92 7.98
C LEU A 109 -9.22 7.42 9.25
N LEU A 110 -9.05 6.10 9.37
CA LEU A 110 -8.32 5.48 10.46
C LEU A 110 -6.85 5.93 10.46
N GLN A 111 -6.19 5.97 9.31
CA GLN A 111 -4.82 6.45 9.18
C GLN A 111 -4.69 7.91 9.61
N LEU A 112 -5.54 8.81 9.10
CA LEU A 112 -5.48 10.24 9.40
C LEU A 112 -5.78 10.54 10.88
N SER A 113 -6.77 9.86 11.46
CA SER A 113 -7.10 9.99 12.88
C SER A 113 -5.96 9.51 13.78
N LEU A 114 -5.38 8.34 13.49
CA LEU A 114 -4.24 7.80 14.25
C LEU A 114 -3.01 8.70 14.17
N LEU A 115 -2.66 9.19 12.97
CA LEU A 115 -1.53 10.09 12.78
C LEU A 115 -1.73 11.40 13.53
N THR A 116 -2.91 12.00 13.40
CA THR A 116 -3.25 13.26 14.10
C THR A 116 -3.21 13.08 15.61
N TRP A 117 -3.72 11.95 16.12
CA TRP A 117 -3.65 11.61 17.54
C TRP A 117 -2.21 11.51 18.03
N ILE A 118 -1.37 10.69 17.38
CA ILE A 118 0.03 10.50 17.78
C ILE A 118 0.79 11.83 17.74
N LEU A 119 0.67 12.58 16.64
CA LEU A 119 1.38 13.85 16.45
C LEU A 119 0.93 14.92 17.45
N SER A 120 -0.33 14.93 17.86
CA SER A 120 -0.85 15.85 18.89
C SER A 120 -0.17 15.63 20.25
N PHE A 121 0.03 14.37 20.64
CA PHE A 121 0.76 14.04 21.88
C PHE A 121 2.26 14.33 21.76
N LEU A 122 2.88 14.03 20.62
CA LEU A 122 4.29 14.34 20.39
C LEU A 122 4.54 15.86 20.35
N TYR A 123 3.61 16.65 19.80
CA TYR A 123 3.68 18.11 19.85
C TYR A 123 3.65 18.63 21.29
N LYS A 124 2.84 18.00 22.15
CA LYS A 124 2.80 18.28 23.60
C LYS A 124 3.97 17.67 24.39
N LYS A 125 4.95 17.04 23.72
CA LYS A 125 6.08 16.31 24.33
C LYS A 125 5.65 15.26 25.36
N LYS A 126 4.49 14.63 25.14
CA LYS A 126 3.94 13.58 26.00
C LYS A 126 3.95 12.24 25.29
N TYR A 127 4.07 11.15 26.06
CA TYR A 127 3.92 9.81 25.53
C TYR A 127 2.49 9.59 25.05
N PRO A 128 2.26 9.24 23.76
CA PRO A 128 0.92 9.03 23.25
C PRO A 128 0.32 7.78 23.91
N PRO A 129 -0.85 7.88 24.56
CA PRO A 129 -1.55 6.71 25.06
C PRO A 129 -1.84 5.79 23.89
N GLY A 130 -1.48 4.51 24.01
CA GLY A 130 -1.67 3.53 22.94
C GLY A 130 -0.66 3.59 21.79
N LEU A 131 0.45 4.34 21.88
CA LEU A 131 1.47 4.42 20.81
C LEU A 131 1.91 3.05 20.27
N ARG A 132 2.03 2.05 21.14
CA ARG A 132 2.35 0.66 20.78
C ARG A 132 1.29 0.04 19.85
N THR A 133 0.01 0.22 20.16
CA THR A 133 -1.10 -0.30 19.35
C THR A 133 -1.28 0.50 18.06
N PHE A 134 -1.22 1.83 18.16
CA PHE A 134 -1.41 2.70 16.99
C PHE A 134 -0.27 2.61 15.98
N SER A 135 0.97 2.40 16.42
CA SER A 135 2.08 2.12 15.49
C SER A 135 1.86 0.81 14.74
N ARG A 136 1.41 -0.26 15.40
CA ARG A 136 1.05 -1.53 14.75
C ARG A 136 -0.11 -1.36 13.75
N LEU A 137 -1.16 -0.65 14.15
CA LEU A 137 -2.32 -0.41 13.30
C LEU A 137 -1.95 0.47 12.08
N SER A 138 -1.15 1.51 12.29
CA SER A 138 -0.65 2.36 11.19
C SER A 138 0.20 1.58 10.18
N TRP A 139 1.00 0.62 10.66
CA TRP A 139 1.78 -0.27 9.79
C TRP A 139 0.87 -1.17 8.95
N LEU A 140 -0.20 -1.71 9.53
CA LEU A 140 -1.18 -2.53 8.82
C LEU A 140 -2.01 -1.73 7.81
N CYS A 141 -2.44 -0.52 8.16
CA CYS A 141 -3.30 0.31 7.31
C CYS A 141 -2.59 0.92 6.10
N LYS A 142 -1.30 1.25 6.24
CA LYS A 142 -0.57 2.05 5.24
C LYS A 142 -0.62 1.49 3.81
N PRO A 143 -0.43 0.18 3.56
CA PRO A 143 -0.49 -0.36 2.20
C PRO A 143 -1.88 -0.26 1.54
N TRP A 144 -2.92 -0.02 2.34
CA TRP A 144 -4.32 -0.07 1.93
C TRP A 144 -4.96 1.32 1.78
N SER A 145 -4.24 2.41 2.06
CA SER A 145 -4.77 3.76 1.83
C SER A 145 -4.58 4.15 0.35
N MET A 146 -5.57 3.83 -0.50
CA MET A 146 -5.47 4.02 -1.95
C MET A 146 -6.20 5.26 -2.48
N ILE A 147 -6.33 6.33 -1.68
CA ILE A 147 -6.91 7.60 -2.15
C ILE A 147 -6.26 8.14 -3.43
N PRO A 148 -4.91 8.13 -3.60
CA PRO A 148 -4.30 8.56 -4.86
C PRO A 148 -4.81 7.78 -6.08
N VAL A 149 -5.10 6.50 -5.90
CA VAL A 149 -5.58 5.60 -6.95
C VAL A 149 -7.06 5.82 -7.21
N PHE A 150 -7.84 6.09 -6.16
CA PHE A 150 -9.22 6.53 -6.31
C PHE A 150 -9.30 7.81 -7.16
N MET A 151 -8.47 8.82 -6.90
CA MET A 151 -8.45 10.05 -7.70
C MET A 151 -8.16 9.74 -9.18
N LEU A 152 -7.17 8.91 -9.47
CA LEU A 152 -6.88 8.49 -10.84
C LEU A 152 -8.08 7.77 -11.48
N GLY A 153 -8.77 6.91 -10.72
CA GLY A 153 -10.00 6.26 -11.16
C GLY A 153 -11.13 7.24 -11.44
N VAL A 154 -11.28 8.29 -10.62
CA VAL A 154 -12.24 9.37 -10.89
C VAL A 154 -11.91 10.07 -12.19
N LEU A 155 -10.63 10.40 -12.44
CA LEU A 155 -10.21 11.06 -13.68
C LEU A 155 -10.52 10.19 -14.90
N VAL A 156 -10.22 8.89 -14.85
CA VAL A 156 -10.55 7.95 -15.94
C VAL A 156 -12.07 7.87 -16.16
N ALA A 157 -12.86 7.80 -15.08
CA ALA A 157 -14.31 7.75 -15.18
C ALA A 157 -14.93 9.04 -15.71
N VAL A 158 -14.40 10.20 -15.31
CA VAL A 158 -14.77 11.52 -15.83
C VAL A 158 -14.60 11.55 -17.35
N VAL A 159 -13.43 11.16 -17.85
CA VAL A 159 -13.18 11.19 -19.29
C VAL A 159 -14.08 10.18 -20.03
N LYS A 160 -14.27 8.99 -19.47
CA LYS A 160 -15.16 7.98 -20.07
C LYS A 160 -16.63 8.41 -20.14
N LEU A 161 -17.10 9.25 -19.22
CA LEU A 161 -18.47 9.79 -19.22
C LEU A 161 -18.61 11.05 -20.08
N ALA A 162 -17.55 11.82 -20.24
CA ALA A 162 -17.57 13.05 -21.03
C ALA A 162 -17.91 12.80 -22.51
N ASP A 163 -17.59 11.61 -23.03
CA ASP A 163 -17.97 11.20 -24.39
C ASP A 163 -19.48 10.93 -24.54
N MET A 164 -20.18 10.67 -23.42
CA MET A 164 -21.59 10.26 -23.41
C MET A 164 -22.54 11.39 -23.00
N ALA A 165 -22.10 12.33 -22.17
CA ALA A 165 -22.92 13.41 -21.62
C ALA A 165 -22.07 14.57 -21.08
N SER A 166 -22.70 15.73 -20.84
CA SER A 166 -22.03 16.84 -20.17
C SER A 166 -21.76 16.48 -18.71
N LEU A 167 -20.47 16.48 -18.37
CA LEU A 167 -20.00 16.18 -17.03
C LEU A 167 -19.33 17.43 -16.45
N ASP A 168 -19.91 17.93 -15.37
CA ASP A 168 -19.37 19.06 -14.63
C ASP A 168 -18.63 18.56 -13.38
N PRO A 169 -17.31 18.81 -13.27
CA PRO A 169 -16.55 18.49 -12.07
C PRO A 169 -16.99 19.34 -10.88
N ASP A 170 -17.24 18.69 -9.73
CA ASP A 170 -17.69 19.36 -8.51
C ASP A 170 -16.54 19.59 -7.50
N ALA A 171 -16.85 20.31 -6.42
CA ALA A 171 -15.90 20.60 -5.34
C ALA A 171 -15.26 19.34 -4.71
N GLY A 172 -15.97 18.20 -4.71
CA GLY A 172 -15.45 16.94 -4.19
C GLY A 172 -14.26 16.42 -4.99
N LEU A 173 -14.26 16.56 -6.32
CA LEU A 173 -13.11 16.16 -7.16
C LEU A 173 -11.84 16.91 -6.74
N TRP A 174 -11.93 18.23 -6.60
CA TRP A 174 -10.82 19.08 -6.20
C TRP A 174 -10.36 18.77 -4.77
N ALA A 175 -11.29 18.49 -3.86
CA ALA A 175 -10.97 18.07 -2.51
C ALA A 175 -10.21 16.72 -2.50
N PHE A 176 -10.63 15.73 -3.30
CA PHE A 176 -9.90 14.46 -3.46
C PHE A 176 -8.52 14.66 -4.10
N ALA A 177 -8.36 15.60 -5.03
CA ALA A 177 -7.06 15.95 -5.61
C ALA A 177 -6.12 16.53 -4.54
N VAL A 178 -6.56 17.54 -3.78
CA VAL A 178 -5.77 18.12 -2.67
C VAL A 178 -5.44 17.07 -1.61
N LEU A 179 -6.41 16.24 -1.24
CA LEU A 179 -6.23 15.14 -0.31
C LEU A 179 -5.19 14.13 -0.79
N THR A 180 -5.16 13.83 -2.09
CA THR A 180 -4.16 12.96 -2.71
C THR A 180 -2.75 13.50 -2.51
N PHE A 181 -2.53 14.80 -2.73
CA PHE A 181 -1.23 15.44 -2.47
C PHE A 181 -0.85 15.39 -0.98
N LEU A 182 -1.79 15.72 -0.09
CA LEU A 182 -1.56 15.69 1.36
C LEU A 182 -1.22 14.28 1.86
N LEU A 183 -1.97 13.26 1.43
CA LEU A 183 -1.72 11.87 1.80
C LEU A 183 -0.43 11.33 1.19
N THR A 184 -0.09 11.69 -0.05
CA THR A 184 1.20 11.30 -0.65
C THR A 184 2.37 11.81 0.20
N PHE A 185 2.23 13.02 0.74
CA PHE A 185 3.21 13.60 1.61
C PHE A 185 3.22 12.96 3.02
N LEU A 186 2.04 12.74 3.62
CA LEU A 186 1.87 12.05 4.90
C LEU A 186 2.32 10.58 4.86
N ASN A 187 2.21 9.91 3.71
CA ASN A 187 2.67 8.54 3.51
C ASN A 187 4.21 8.39 3.59
N LYS A 188 4.96 9.50 3.58
CA LYS A 188 6.40 9.52 3.94
C LYS A 188 6.63 9.33 5.44
N LEU A 189 5.60 9.54 6.27
CA LEU A 189 5.64 9.35 7.72
C LEU A 189 5.36 7.88 8.06
N ASN A 190 6.35 7.02 7.83
CA ASN A 190 6.31 5.61 8.23
C ASN A 190 6.31 5.47 9.76
N SER A 191 5.81 4.34 10.26
CA SER A 191 5.88 4.01 11.70
C SER A 191 7.30 4.20 12.27
N ARG A 192 8.35 3.85 11.53
CA ARG A 192 9.76 4.10 11.90
C ARG A 192 10.05 5.59 12.14
N LYS A 193 9.56 6.46 11.27
CA LYS A 193 9.77 7.91 11.35
C LYS A 193 8.98 8.51 12.51
N ILE A 194 7.79 7.99 12.81
CA ILE A 194 7.03 8.36 14.02
C ILE A 194 7.82 8.05 15.28
N TRP A 195 8.41 6.85 15.36
CA TRP A 195 9.25 6.46 16.50
C TRP A 195 10.56 7.26 16.59
N GLN A 196 11.13 7.68 15.45
CA GLN A 196 12.25 8.62 15.41
C GLN A 196 11.85 10.00 15.93
N LEU A 197 10.71 10.55 15.51
CA LEU A 197 10.20 11.82 16.03
C LEU A 197 9.92 11.74 17.54
N ALA A 198 9.38 10.62 18.01
CA ALA A 198 9.18 10.39 19.44
C ALA A 198 10.51 10.38 20.23
N GLN A 199 11.59 9.88 19.62
CA GLN A 199 12.94 9.93 20.20
C GLN A 199 13.52 11.33 20.20
N GLU A 200 13.38 12.06 19.10
CA GLU A 200 13.84 13.45 18.99
C GLU A 200 13.13 14.39 19.99
N GLN A 201 11.87 14.09 20.35
CA GLN A 201 11.13 14.82 21.40
C GLN A 201 11.45 14.34 22.84
N GLY A 202 12.33 13.35 23.02
CA GLY A 202 12.65 12.79 24.34
C GLY A 202 11.54 11.94 24.96
N VAL A 203 10.57 11.51 24.16
CA VAL A 203 9.38 10.77 24.61
C VAL A 203 9.60 9.25 24.54
N ALA A 204 10.49 8.77 23.67
CA ALA A 204 10.80 7.35 23.54
C ALA A 204 12.29 7.12 23.30
N ASN A 205 12.90 6.17 23.98
CA ASN A 205 14.32 5.85 23.80
C ASN A 205 14.50 4.62 22.92
N ASP A 206 15.51 4.65 22.04
CA ASP A 206 16.04 3.42 21.44
C ASP A 206 16.82 2.66 22.50
N LEU A 207 16.59 1.36 22.58
CA LEU A 207 17.31 0.51 23.52
C LEU A 207 18.57 -0.02 22.83
N PRO A 208 19.76 0.17 23.42
CA PRO A 208 20.98 -0.39 22.85
C PRO A 208 20.92 -1.91 22.87
N VAL A 209 21.43 -2.52 21.80
CA VAL A 209 21.45 -3.97 21.65
C VAL A 209 22.89 -4.44 21.39
N LYS A 210 23.37 -5.32 22.26
CA LYS A 210 24.64 -6.03 22.12
C LYS A 210 24.34 -7.50 21.82
N PRO A 211 24.40 -7.93 20.54
CA PRO A 211 24.29 -9.34 20.19
C PRO A 211 25.31 -10.16 20.98
N GLN A 212 24.89 -11.33 21.46
CA GLN A 212 25.75 -12.33 22.09
C GLN A 212 25.65 -13.63 21.30
N ALA A 213 26.75 -14.39 21.25
CA ALA A 213 26.80 -15.66 20.52
C ALA A 213 25.61 -16.56 20.91
N GLY A 214 24.96 -17.16 19.91
CA GLY A 214 23.78 -18.03 20.08
C GLY A 214 22.42 -17.32 20.19
N GLN A 215 22.35 -15.98 20.09
CA GLN A 215 21.07 -15.25 20.09
C GLN A 215 20.67 -14.77 18.69
N TYR A 216 19.38 -14.93 18.37
CA TYR A 216 18.80 -14.32 17.18
C TYR A 216 18.57 -12.82 17.38
N VAL A 217 18.98 -12.03 16.39
CA VAL A 217 18.69 -10.60 16.32
C VAL A 217 17.40 -10.39 15.53
N LEU A 218 16.31 -10.11 16.24
CA LEU A 218 14.98 -9.93 15.67
C LEU A 218 14.72 -8.44 15.39
N ALA A 219 14.55 -8.08 14.12
CA ALA A 219 14.25 -6.71 13.71
C ALA A 219 12.74 -6.47 13.65
N CYS A 220 12.25 -5.44 14.36
CA CYS A 220 10.84 -5.09 14.32
C CYS A 220 10.47 -4.30 13.04
N GLU A 221 9.56 -4.83 12.22
CA GLU A 221 9.05 -4.12 11.02
C GLU A 221 8.25 -2.85 11.35
N VAL A 222 7.65 -2.80 12.55
CA VAL A 222 6.81 -1.69 13.00
C VAL A 222 7.65 -0.52 13.52
N CYS A 223 8.53 -0.74 14.50
CA CYS A 223 9.26 0.35 15.17
C CYS A 223 10.77 0.37 14.92
N SER A 224 11.30 -0.58 14.13
CA SER A 224 12.74 -0.76 13.84
C SER A 224 13.64 -1.01 15.05
N GLN A 225 13.06 -1.25 16.24
CA GLN A 225 13.82 -1.70 17.40
C GLN A 225 14.28 -3.15 17.19
N LEU A 226 15.55 -3.40 17.51
CA LEU A 226 16.12 -4.74 17.57
C LEU A 226 15.77 -5.39 18.92
N THR A 227 15.48 -6.68 18.89
CA THR A 227 15.25 -7.50 20.08
C THR A 227 16.09 -8.76 19.98
N LEU A 228 16.81 -9.10 21.05
CA LEU A 228 17.54 -10.35 21.14
C LEU A 228 16.61 -11.43 21.67
N SER A 229 16.67 -12.62 21.06
CA SER A 229 15.88 -13.77 21.48
C SER A 229 16.69 -15.04 21.33
N GLN A 230 16.50 -16.00 22.24
CA GLN A 230 17.02 -17.36 22.10
C GLN A 230 16.20 -18.19 21.09
N GLN A 231 15.03 -17.69 20.70
CA GLN A 231 14.14 -18.33 19.73
C GLN A 231 14.04 -17.48 18.47
N GLU A 232 13.75 -18.12 17.33
CA GLU A 232 13.52 -17.44 16.04
C GLU A 232 12.33 -16.47 16.07
N THR A 233 11.48 -16.56 17.09
CA THR A 233 10.31 -15.71 17.29
C THR A 233 10.37 -15.01 18.64
N GLY A 234 9.72 -13.86 18.74
CA GLY A 234 9.69 -13.09 19.97
C GLY A 234 8.72 -11.92 19.93
N ARG A 235 8.77 -11.07 20.96
CA ARG A 235 8.00 -9.83 21.01
C ARG A 235 8.94 -8.65 21.11
N CYS A 236 8.64 -7.61 20.34
CA CYS A 236 9.43 -6.39 20.36
C CYS A 236 9.36 -5.72 21.74
N VAL A 237 10.51 -5.42 22.34
CA VAL A 237 10.61 -4.75 23.64
C VAL A 237 9.99 -3.34 23.67
N ARG A 238 9.85 -2.68 22.50
CA ARG A 238 9.36 -1.31 22.37
C ARG A 238 7.86 -1.23 22.06
N CYS A 239 7.41 -1.89 20.99
CA CYS A 239 6.01 -1.82 20.53
C CYS A 239 5.19 -3.08 20.83
N ASN A 240 5.80 -4.14 21.38
CA ASN A 240 5.17 -5.43 21.65
C ASN A 240 4.56 -6.11 20.40
N ALA A 241 5.02 -5.75 19.21
CA ALA A 241 4.70 -6.47 17.98
C ALA A 241 5.38 -7.84 17.96
N SER A 242 4.78 -8.82 17.30
CA SER A 242 5.45 -10.09 17.01
C SER A 242 6.62 -9.82 16.06
N VAL A 243 7.79 -10.35 16.41
CA VAL A 243 9.02 -10.23 15.64
C VAL A 243 9.57 -11.62 15.38
N HIS A 244 10.15 -11.79 14.19
CA HIS A 244 10.63 -13.09 13.73
C HIS A 244 11.96 -12.88 12.99
N TYR A 245 12.85 -13.85 13.08
CA TYR A 245 14.12 -13.84 12.37
C TYR A 245 13.85 -13.93 10.85
N ARG A 246 12.98 -14.88 10.48
CA ARG A 246 12.37 -15.04 9.15
C ARG A 246 10.85 -15.17 9.30
N LYS A 247 10.08 -14.71 8.30
CA LYS A 247 8.61 -14.83 8.35
C LYS A 247 8.20 -16.30 8.33
N PRO A 248 7.38 -16.77 9.28
CA PRO A 248 7.04 -18.19 9.38
C PRO A 248 6.25 -18.66 8.16
N LYS A 249 6.69 -19.79 7.58
CA LYS A 249 6.04 -20.44 6.42
C LYS A 249 5.79 -19.49 5.23
N HIS A 250 6.65 -18.49 5.02
CA HIS A 250 6.44 -17.49 3.96
C HIS A 250 6.34 -18.11 2.56
N LYS A 251 7.11 -19.17 2.24
CA LYS A 251 7.03 -19.87 0.94
C LYS A 251 5.65 -20.46 0.65
N SER A 252 5.13 -21.29 1.55
CA SER A 252 3.81 -21.91 1.36
C SER A 252 2.67 -20.88 1.36
N ARG A 253 2.74 -19.86 2.23
CA ARG A 253 1.76 -18.77 2.25
C ARG A 253 1.77 -17.96 0.96
N THR A 254 2.95 -17.58 0.48
CA THR A 254 3.11 -16.81 -0.76
C THR A 254 2.60 -17.61 -1.95
N LEU A 255 2.97 -18.89 -2.06
CA LEU A 255 2.52 -19.76 -3.14
C LEU A 255 0.99 -19.96 -3.11
N ALA A 256 0.39 -20.21 -1.94
CA ALA A 256 -1.06 -20.38 -1.82
C ALA A 256 -1.82 -19.10 -2.24
N LEU A 257 -1.32 -17.93 -1.84
CA LEU A 257 -1.91 -16.64 -2.20
C LEU A 257 -1.72 -16.32 -3.69
N LEU A 258 -0.56 -16.64 -4.28
CA LEU A 258 -0.33 -16.49 -5.72
C LEU A 258 -1.20 -17.44 -6.53
N ALA A 259 -1.35 -18.70 -6.11
CA ALA A 259 -2.23 -19.66 -6.75
C ALA A 259 -3.70 -19.19 -6.71
N ALA A 260 -4.16 -18.69 -5.55
CA ALA A 260 -5.48 -18.08 -5.45
C ALA A 260 -5.63 -16.88 -6.40
N ALA A 261 -4.64 -15.98 -6.45
CA ALA A 261 -4.66 -14.84 -7.37
C ALA A 261 -4.76 -15.28 -8.84
N ILE A 262 -4.02 -16.31 -9.26
CA ILE A 262 -4.07 -16.86 -10.62
C ILE A 262 -5.46 -17.44 -10.94
N VAL A 263 -6.05 -18.19 -10.02
CA VAL A 263 -7.40 -18.77 -10.18
C VAL A 263 -8.46 -17.67 -10.36
N PHE A 264 -8.39 -16.59 -9.57
CA PHE A 264 -9.33 -15.46 -9.71
C PHE A 264 -9.02 -14.54 -10.89
N TYR A 265 -7.79 -14.55 -11.42
CA TYR A 265 -7.42 -13.75 -12.57
C TYR A 265 -8.14 -14.18 -13.86
N VAL A 266 -8.40 -15.48 -14.01
CA VAL A 266 -9.16 -16.02 -15.15
C VAL A 266 -10.59 -15.46 -15.23
N PRO A 267 -11.47 -15.64 -14.21
CA PRO A 267 -12.81 -15.08 -14.24
C PRO A 267 -12.81 -13.55 -14.24
N ALA A 268 -11.82 -12.89 -13.64
CA ALA A 268 -11.69 -11.43 -13.67
C ALA A 268 -11.58 -10.86 -15.10
N ASN A 269 -10.92 -11.59 -16.00
CA ASN A 269 -10.74 -11.17 -17.39
C ASN A 269 -11.82 -11.71 -18.34
N LEU A 270 -12.45 -12.84 -17.99
CA LEU A 270 -13.50 -13.47 -18.81
C LEU A 270 -14.90 -12.91 -18.54
N TYR A 271 -15.21 -12.57 -17.29
CA TYR A 271 -16.54 -12.07 -16.93
C TYR A 271 -16.64 -10.56 -17.13
N PRO A 272 -17.86 -10.06 -17.42
CA PRO A 272 -18.07 -8.63 -17.60
C PRO A 272 -17.71 -7.90 -16.31
N ILE A 273 -16.93 -6.84 -16.45
CA ILE A 273 -16.62 -5.93 -15.36
C ILE A 273 -17.74 -4.89 -15.20
N MET A 274 -18.47 -4.62 -16.28
CA MET A 274 -19.57 -3.67 -16.35
C MET A 274 -20.68 -4.21 -17.23
N VAL A 275 -21.91 -4.02 -16.78
CA VAL A 275 -23.13 -4.27 -17.56
C VAL A 275 -23.88 -2.94 -17.68
N ILE A 276 -24.23 -2.58 -18.92
CA ILE A 276 -25.00 -1.38 -19.21
C ILE A 276 -26.37 -1.86 -19.70
N ASP A 277 -27.37 -1.65 -18.87
CA ASP A 277 -28.76 -1.93 -19.25
C ASP A 277 -29.41 -0.65 -19.77
N THR A 278 -29.91 -0.73 -21.00
CA THR A 278 -30.67 0.35 -21.66
C THR A 278 -32.02 -0.18 -22.11
N LEU A 279 -32.97 0.71 -22.41
CA LEU A 279 -34.28 0.33 -22.95
C LEU A 279 -34.20 -0.46 -24.28
N LEU A 280 -33.10 -0.33 -25.03
CA LEU A 280 -32.89 -1.04 -26.30
C LEU A 280 -32.15 -2.37 -26.16
N GLY A 281 -31.64 -2.71 -24.97
CA GLY A 281 -30.92 -3.95 -24.71
C GLY A 281 -29.83 -3.82 -23.64
N SER A 282 -29.27 -4.97 -23.23
CA SER A 282 -28.16 -5.06 -22.26
C SER A 282 -26.83 -5.25 -22.99
N SER A 283 -25.85 -4.37 -22.78
CA SER A 283 -24.47 -4.58 -23.23
C SER A 283 -23.56 -5.00 -22.08
N ARG A 284 -22.70 -5.98 -22.33
CA ARG A 284 -21.77 -6.53 -21.32
C ARG A 284 -20.35 -6.29 -21.80
N HIS A 285 -19.55 -5.60 -21.00
CA HIS A 285 -18.17 -5.27 -21.35
C HIS A 285 -17.21 -5.94 -20.35
N THR A 286 -16.27 -6.73 -20.87
CA THR A 286 -15.10 -7.21 -20.11
C THR A 286 -14.05 -6.10 -20.00
N ILE A 287 -12.99 -6.31 -19.22
CA ILE A 287 -11.87 -5.35 -19.13
C ILE A 287 -11.29 -5.08 -20.52
N LEU A 288 -10.93 -6.14 -21.24
CA LEU A 288 -10.38 -6.03 -22.59
C LEU A 288 -11.40 -5.44 -23.58
N GLY A 289 -12.67 -5.81 -23.47
CA GLY A 289 -13.73 -5.21 -24.27
C GLY A 289 -13.87 -3.70 -24.04
N GLY A 290 -13.72 -3.25 -22.78
CA GLY A 290 -13.70 -1.83 -22.44
C GLY A 290 -12.48 -1.09 -23.03
N VAL A 291 -11.30 -1.72 -23.00
CA VAL A 291 -10.08 -1.16 -23.61
C VAL A 291 -10.22 -1.02 -25.13
N LEU A 292 -10.73 -2.05 -25.81
CA LEU A 292 -10.93 -2.02 -27.26
C LEU A 292 -11.94 -0.93 -27.67
N GLN A 293 -13.03 -0.80 -26.92
CA GLN A 293 -14.02 0.25 -27.18
C GLN A 293 -13.41 1.66 -27.02
N LEU A 294 -12.63 1.90 -25.97
CA LEU A 294 -11.94 3.19 -25.78
C LEU A 294 -10.95 3.47 -26.91
N TRP A 295 -10.28 2.43 -27.41
CA TRP A 295 -9.35 2.54 -28.54
C TRP A 295 -10.07 2.93 -29.84
N GLU A 296 -11.21 2.29 -30.14
CA GLU A 296 -12.03 2.58 -31.33
C GLU A 296 -12.65 3.98 -31.29
N LEU A 297 -13.02 4.46 -30.10
CA LEU A 297 -13.53 5.83 -29.88
C LEU A 297 -12.43 6.91 -30.00
N GLY A 298 -11.18 6.53 -30.26
CA GLY A 298 -10.05 7.45 -30.44
C GLY A 298 -9.38 7.89 -29.14
N SER A 299 -9.82 7.40 -27.98
CA SER A 299 -9.25 7.71 -26.65
C SER A 299 -8.09 6.77 -26.26
N TRP A 300 -7.09 6.69 -27.15
CA TRP A 300 -5.96 5.75 -27.04
C TRP A 300 -5.17 5.88 -25.72
N ASP A 301 -5.04 7.09 -25.18
CA ASP A 301 -4.39 7.36 -23.89
C ASP A 301 -5.07 6.63 -22.72
N LEU A 302 -6.40 6.68 -22.65
CA LEU A 302 -7.17 6.04 -21.58
C LEU A 302 -7.18 4.52 -21.73
N ALA A 303 -7.35 4.05 -22.96
CA ALA A 303 -7.29 2.62 -23.28
C ALA A 303 -5.97 2.02 -22.78
N LEU A 304 -4.84 2.71 -23.01
CA LEU A 304 -3.52 2.31 -22.51
C LEU A 304 -3.45 2.30 -20.98
N ILE A 305 -3.95 3.35 -20.32
CA ILE A 305 -3.96 3.43 -18.84
C ILE A 305 -4.73 2.27 -18.22
N VAL A 306 -5.95 2.00 -18.70
CA VAL A 306 -6.80 0.90 -18.20
C VAL A 306 -6.16 -0.46 -18.50
N PHE A 307 -5.64 -0.67 -19.72
CA PHE A 307 -4.96 -1.91 -20.08
C PHE A 307 -3.75 -2.19 -19.17
N VAL A 308 -2.90 -1.18 -18.96
CA VAL A 308 -1.71 -1.32 -18.12
C VAL A 308 -2.09 -1.57 -16.66
N ALA A 309 -3.04 -0.82 -16.11
CA ALA A 309 -3.45 -0.94 -14.71
C ALA A 309 -4.09 -2.31 -14.39
N SER A 310 -4.77 -2.91 -15.36
CA SER A 310 -5.71 -4.02 -15.09
C SER A 310 -5.26 -5.36 -15.65
N VAL A 311 -4.44 -5.34 -16.70
CA VAL A 311 -3.88 -6.55 -17.28
C VAL A 311 -2.40 -6.64 -16.96
N VAL A 312 -1.62 -5.61 -17.35
CA VAL A 312 -0.16 -5.66 -17.25
C VAL A 312 0.30 -5.65 -15.80
N VAL A 313 -0.27 -4.79 -14.94
CA VAL A 313 0.16 -4.66 -13.55
C VAL A 313 -0.07 -5.95 -12.73
N PRO A 314 -1.27 -6.58 -12.74
CA PRO A 314 -1.48 -7.84 -12.03
C PRO A 314 -0.60 -8.99 -12.56
N ILE A 315 -0.48 -9.13 -13.89
CA ILE A 315 0.42 -10.14 -14.50
C ILE A 315 1.85 -9.90 -14.04
N SER A 316 2.33 -8.66 -14.14
CA SER A 316 3.70 -8.30 -13.75
C SER A 316 3.97 -8.65 -12.29
N LYS A 317 3.02 -8.37 -11.38
CA LYS A 317 3.15 -8.76 -9.96
C LYS A 317 3.23 -10.28 -9.79
N ILE A 318 2.34 -11.04 -10.44
CA ILE A 318 2.32 -12.51 -10.33
C ILE A 318 3.64 -13.09 -10.87
N VAL A 319 4.09 -12.63 -12.05
CA VAL A 319 5.32 -13.11 -12.69
C VAL A 319 6.54 -12.75 -11.86
N ILE A 320 6.70 -11.49 -11.43
CA ILE A 320 7.85 -11.08 -10.61
C ILE A 320 7.88 -11.88 -9.30
N MET A 321 6.74 -12.04 -8.62
CA MET A 321 6.67 -12.82 -7.39
C MET A 321 7.00 -14.30 -7.59
N LEU A 322 6.59 -14.89 -8.72
CA LEU A 322 6.94 -16.27 -9.07
C LEU A 322 8.45 -16.42 -9.37
N VAL A 323 9.04 -15.46 -10.09
CA VAL A 323 10.48 -15.42 -10.36
C VAL A 323 11.27 -15.30 -9.06
N LEU A 324 10.87 -14.40 -8.16
CA LEU A 324 11.48 -14.25 -6.84
C LEU A 324 11.33 -15.51 -5.99
N TYR A 325 10.20 -16.20 -6.08
CA TYR A 325 9.97 -17.45 -5.38
C TYR A 325 10.88 -18.60 -5.87
N ILE A 326 11.06 -18.73 -7.18
CA ILE A 326 11.87 -19.80 -7.79
C ILE A 326 13.37 -19.53 -7.62
N ASN A 327 13.81 -18.28 -7.84
CA ASN A 327 15.22 -17.90 -7.89
C ASN A 327 15.77 -17.34 -6.55
N ASP A 328 15.06 -17.57 -5.45
CA ASP A 328 15.40 -17.05 -4.12
C ASP A 328 16.86 -17.39 -3.73
N LYS A 329 17.41 -18.54 -4.13
CA LYS A 329 18.74 -19.02 -3.70
C LYS A 329 19.90 -18.77 -4.68
N SER A 330 19.85 -17.70 -5.47
CA SER A 330 20.81 -17.48 -6.57
C SER A 330 22.30 -17.34 -6.15
N GLY A 331 22.62 -17.16 -4.86
CA GLY A 331 23.97 -17.06 -4.30
C GLY A 331 24.81 -15.85 -4.76
N ASN A 332 24.46 -15.24 -5.88
CA ASN A 332 25.16 -14.10 -6.48
C ASN A 332 24.61 -12.77 -5.96
N HIS A 333 25.49 -11.94 -5.41
CA HIS A 333 25.18 -10.62 -4.89
C HIS A 333 24.48 -9.71 -5.93
N ALA A 334 24.95 -9.69 -7.17
CA ALA A 334 24.36 -8.85 -8.23
C ALA A 334 22.91 -9.24 -8.53
N ILE A 335 22.62 -10.55 -8.54
CA ILE A 335 21.27 -11.08 -8.80
C ILE A 335 20.35 -10.75 -7.61
N GLN A 336 20.81 -10.88 -6.36
CA GLN A 336 19.98 -10.55 -5.20
C GLN A 336 19.71 -9.04 -5.04
N GLN A 337 20.64 -8.18 -5.49
CA GLN A 337 20.36 -6.75 -5.61
C GLN A 337 19.23 -6.49 -6.62
N GLN A 338 19.24 -7.17 -7.78
CA GLN A 338 18.16 -7.05 -8.76
C GLN A 338 16.83 -7.58 -8.21
N HIS A 339 16.84 -8.73 -7.53
CA HIS A 339 15.66 -9.28 -6.86
C HIS A 339 15.07 -8.31 -5.83
N THR A 340 15.94 -7.66 -5.03
CA THR A 340 15.52 -6.65 -4.07
C THR A 340 14.86 -5.45 -4.76
N ARG A 341 15.41 -4.98 -5.89
CA ARG A 341 14.81 -3.89 -6.68
C ARG A 341 13.46 -4.30 -7.28
N LEU A 342 13.36 -5.51 -7.84
CA LEU A 342 12.11 -6.05 -8.37
C LEU A 342 11.04 -6.16 -7.27
N TYR A 343 11.41 -6.64 -6.08
CA TYR A 343 10.52 -6.70 -4.93
C TYR A 343 10.04 -5.29 -4.50
N GLN A 344 10.94 -4.29 -4.49
CA GLN A 344 10.56 -2.89 -4.22
C GLN A 344 9.59 -2.33 -5.27
N VAL A 345 9.77 -2.68 -6.55
CA VAL A 345 8.84 -2.31 -7.62
C VAL A 345 7.47 -2.97 -7.39
N VAL A 346 7.42 -4.24 -7.00
CA VAL A 346 6.17 -4.93 -6.64
C VAL A 346 5.45 -4.26 -5.47
N GLU A 347 6.17 -3.90 -4.41
CA GLU A 347 5.58 -3.17 -3.26
C GLU A 347 5.03 -1.79 -3.67
N TYR A 348 5.70 -1.09 -4.60
CA TYR A 348 5.26 0.21 -5.09
C TYR A 348 4.05 0.11 -6.02
N ILE A 349 4.13 -0.72 -7.06
CA ILE A 349 3.04 -0.99 -8.02
C ILE A 349 1.83 -1.56 -7.27
N GLY A 350 2.09 -2.32 -6.20
CA GLY A 350 1.21 -2.64 -5.09
C GLY A 350 -0.09 -1.87 -5.08
N GLN A 351 0.03 -0.60 -4.71
CA GLN A 351 -1.08 0.26 -4.32
C GLN A 351 -2.02 0.59 -5.49
N TRP A 352 -1.53 0.57 -6.73
CA TRP A 352 -2.23 1.05 -7.93
C TRP A 352 -3.25 0.06 -8.49
N SER A 353 -3.18 -1.23 -8.11
CA SER A 353 -3.97 -2.28 -8.75
C SER A 353 -5.48 -2.19 -8.53
N MET A 354 -5.98 -1.32 -7.64
CA MET A 354 -7.42 -1.17 -7.37
C MET A 354 -8.12 -0.09 -8.23
N LEU A 355 -7.40 0.54 -9.16
CA LEU A 355 -7.92 1.61 -10.03
C LEU A 355 -9.26 1.23 -10.67
N ASP A 356 -9.34 0.08 -11.33
CA ASP A 356 -10.52 -0.31 -12.10
C ASP A 356 -11.77 -0.52 -11.25
N VAL A 357 -11.60 -1.06 -10.04
CA VAL A 357 -12.73 -1.26 -9.14
C VAL A 357 -13.32 0.10 -8.73
N PHE A 358 -12.47 1.12 -8.53
CA PHE A 358 -12.94 2.49 -8.27
C PHE A 358 -13.64 3.11 -9.47
N VAL A 359 -13.12 2.91 -10.69
CA VAL A 359 -13.76 3.40 -11.93
C VAL A 359 -15.17 2.81 -12.04
N VAL A 360 -15.33 1.51 -11.85
CA VAL A 360 -16.62 0.81 -11.98
C VAL A 360 -17.67 1.34 -11.01
N ILE A 361 -17.33 1.51 -9.72
CA ILE A 361 -18.31 2.00 -8.74
C ILE A 361 -18.71 3.45 -9.00
N LEU A 362 -17.80 4.28 -9.50
CA LEU A 362 -18.08 5.69 -9.78
C LEU A 362 -18.98 5.81 -11.01
N LEU A 363 -18.68 5.03 -12.06
CA LEU A 363 -19.53 4.94 -13.25
C LEU A 363 -20.93 4.41 -12.91
N ALA A 364 -21.05 3.39 -12.06
CA ALA A 364 -22.34 2.88 -11.61
C ALA A 364 -23.18 3.97 -10.89
N ALA A 365 -22.52 4.84 -10.14
CA ALA A 365 -23.18 5.93 -9.41
C ALA A 365 -23.64 7.08 -10.31
N LEU A 366 -22.77 7.50 -11.23
CA LEU A 366 -23.00 8.65 -12.11
C LEU A 366 -23.91 8.30 -13.28
N ALA A 367 -23.74 7.12 -13.89
CA ALA A 367 -24.48 6.67 -15.07
C ALA A 367 -25.68 5.77 -14.71
N SER A 368 -26.41 6.12 -13.64
CA SER A 368 -27.67 5.45 -13.28
C SER A 368 -28.85 6.42 -13.41
N PHE A 369 -29.49 6.52 -14.56
CA PHE A 369 -30.66 7.38 -14.78
C PHE A 369 -31.99 6.61 -14.63
N GLY A 370 -32.16 5.91 -13.50
CA GLY A 370 -33.38 5.15 -13.21
C GLY A 370 -33.66 4.08 -14.28
N SER A 371 -34.86 4.10 -14.87
CA SER A 371 -35.30 3.10 -15.86
C SER A 371 -34.78 3.32 -17.29
N LEU A 372 -34.11 4.43 -17.58
CA LEU A 372 -33.64 4.77 -18.94
C LEU A 372 -32.31 4.09 -19.28
N MET A 373 -31.35 4.18 -18.36
CA MET A 373 -30.02 3.60 -18.48
C MET A 373 -29.46 3.36 -17.08
N SER A 374 -28.95 2.16 -16.83
CA SER A 374 -28.24 1.85 -15.59
C SER A 374 -26.94 1.11 -15.88
N VAL A 375 -25.85 1.66 -15.36
CA VAL A 375 -24.56 0.98 -15.31
C VAL A 375 -24.46 0.21 -13.99
N MET A 376 -24.26 -1.10 -14.09
CA MET A 376 -24.07 -2.00 -12.96
C MET A 376 -22.65 -2.61 -13.01
N PRO A 377 -21.99 -2.77 -11.86
CA PRO A 377 -20.81 -3.62 -11.76
C PRO A 377 -21.14 -5.03 -12.26
N GLY A 378 -20.17 -5.71 -12.84
CA GLY A 378 -20.28 -7.12 -13.19
C GLY A 378 -19.45 -8.02 -12.26
N GLN A 379 -19.62 -9.33 -12.37
CA GLN A 379 -18.88 -10.31 -11.57
C GLN A 379 -17.36 -10.28 -11.82
N GLY A 380 -16.92 -9.73 -12.96
CA GLY A 380 -15.50 -9.49 -13.22
C GLY A 380 -14.89 -8.53 -12.20
N ALA A 381 -15.64 -7.54 -11.71
CA ALA A 381 -15.15 -6.54 -10.75
C ALA A 381 -14.82 -7.16 -9.37
N SER A 382 -15.66 -8.09 -8.90
CA SER A 382 -15.42 -8.79 -7.62
C SER A 382 -14.23 -9.75 -7.73
N ALA A 383 -14.15 -10.53 -8.81
CA ALA A 383 -13.01 -11.40 -9.08
C ALA A 383 -11.71 -10.60 -9.19
N PHE A 384 -11.72 -9.47 -9.92
CA PHE A 384 -10.56 -8.59 -10.06
C PHE A 384 -10.12 -8.01 -8.70
N GLY A 385 -11.06 -7.54 -7.87
CA GLY A 385 -10.77 -7.11 -6.51
C GLY A 385 -10.04 -8.18 -5.70
N LEU A 386 -10.49 -9.43 -5.76
CA LEU A 386 -9.83 -10.54 -5.06
C LEU A 386 -8.39 -10.78 -5.56
N VAL A 387 -8.12 -10.67 -6.87
CA VAL A 387 -6.75 -10.73 -7.41
C VAL A 387 -5.86 -9.67 -6.76
N VAL A 388 -6.34 -8.44 -6.65
CA VAL A 388 -5.60 -7.34 -6.01
C VAL A 388 -5.29 -7.66 -4.55
N VAL A 389 -6.29 -8.13 -3.80
CA VAL A 389 -6.11 -8.50 -2.39
C VAL A 389 -5.10 -9.63 -2.23
N PHE A 390 -5.23 -10.71 -3.01
CA PHE A 390 -4.35 -11.87 -2.90
C PHE A 390 -2.91 -11.55 -3.34
N THR A 391 -2.71 -10.79 -4.40
CA THR A 391 -1.36 -10.39 -4.83
C THR A 391 -0.67 -9.47 -3.81
N MET A 392 -1.43 -8.58 -3.15
CA MET A 392 -0.91 -7.73 -2.07
C MET A 392 -0.53 -8.54 -0.84
N LEU A 393 -1.39 -9.47 -0.41
CA LEU A 393 -1.11 -10.37 0.71
C LEU A 393 0.06 -11.32 0.41
N ALA A 394 0.22 -11.75 -0.85
CA ALA A 394 1.34 -12.58 -1.29
C ALA A 394 2.67 -11.81 -1.14
N ALA A 395 2.73 -10.57 -1.65
CA ALA A 395 3.89 -9.71 -1.50
C ALA A 395 4.24 -9.48 -0.02
N GLN A 396 3.25 -9.17 0.82
CA GLN A 396 3.46 -8.97 2.26
C GLN A 396 3.89 -10.25 3.00
N SER A 397 3.47 -11.42 2.52
CA SER A 397 3.82 -12.70 3.13
C SER A 397 5.23 -13.15 2.76
N PHE A 398 5.74 -12.75 1.59
CA PHE A 398 7.08 -13.09 1.12
C PHE A 398 8.18 -12.43 1.98
N ASP A 399 9.30 -13.13 2.13
CA ASP A 399 10.47 -12.67 2.89
C ASP A 399 11.69 -12.73 2.00
N ILE A 400 12.01 -11.61 1.36
CA ILE A 400 13.15 -11.47 0.45
C ILE A 400 14.51 -11.67 1.16
N ARG A 401 14.54 -11.64 2.49
CA ARG A 401 15.77 -11.83 3.27
C ARG A 401 16.32 -13.26 3.21
N GLU A 402 15.51 -14.26 2.84
CA GLU A 402 16.00 -15.64 2.70
C GLU A 402 17.02 -15.74 1.57
N GLY A 403 16.78 -15.10 0.42
CA GLY A 403 17.73 -15.15 -0.69
C GLY A 403 19.08 -14.49 -0.43
N TRP A 404 19.11 -13.54 0.50
CA TRP A 404 20.35 -12.92 0.98
C TRP A 404 21.14 -13.85 1.93
N ASP A 405 20.54 -14.90 2.50
CA ASP A 405 21.26 -15.85 3.35
C ASP A 405 22.29 -16.69 2.56
N CYS A 406 22.13 -16.77 1.23
CA CYS A 406 23.02 -17.54 0.34
C CYS A 406 24.15 -16.71 -0.28
N VAL A 407 24.23 -15.41 -0.01
CA VAL A 407 25.22 -14.50 -0.61
C VAL A 407 26.39 -14.30 0.34
N ASP A 408 27.56 -14.86 0.00
CA ASP A 408 28.82 -14.49 0.64
C ASP A 408 29.42 -13.26 -0.07
N ASP A 409 29.35 -12.11 0.57
CA ASP A 409 29.86 -10.83 0.07
C ASP A 409 31.05 -10.29 0.89
N GLY A 410 31.56 -11.08 1.86
CA GLY A 410 32.67 -10.67 2.73
C GLY A 410 32.36 -9.51 3.69
N ILE A 411 31.14 -8.95 3.67
CA ILE A 411 30.66 -7.90 4.59
C ILE A 411 30.32 -8.51 5.97
N GLU A 412 30.30 -9.84 6.05
CA GLU A 412 29.78 -10.64 7.16
C GLU A 412 30.86 -11.19 8.15
N LYS A 413 32.12 -10.74 8.13
CA LYS A 413 33.29 -11.41 8.79
C LYS A 413 33.89 -10.81 10.12
N GLU A 414 33.15 -10.43 11.18
CA GLU A 414 33.76 -10.06 12.51
C GLU A 414 33.08 -10.84 13.64
N ASP A 415 33.83 -11.80 14.18
CA ASP A 415 33.83 -12.22 15.59
C ASP A 415 32.48 -12.51 16.26
N PHE A 416 31.50 -12.96 15.48
CA PHE A 416 30.31 -13.61 16.00
C PHE A 416 30.24 -15.01 15.38
N GLU A 417 30.48 -16.05 16.17
CA GLU A 417 30.15 -17.42 15.79
C GLU A 417 28.70 -17.71 16.21
N PRO A 418 27.72 -17.75 15.28
CA PRO A 418 26.42 -18.32 15.56
C PRO A 418 26.52 -19.83 15.42
N VAL A 419 26.13 -20.56 16.48
CA VAL A 419 25.91 -22.00 16.41
C VAL A 419 24.79 -22.25 15.38
N GLU A 420 25.18 -22.95 14.31
CA GLU A 420 24.38 -23.56 13.24
C GLU A 420 23.21 -22.72 12.64
N THR A 421 23.49 -22.19 11.45
CA THR A 421 22.56 -21.64 10.44
C THR A 421 21.98 -20.25 10.69
N ALA A 422 22.82 -19.22 10.56
CA ALA A 422 22.42 -17.89 10.12
C ALA A 422 23.67 -17.12 9.65
N PRO A 423 23.55 -16.25 8.63
CA PRO A 423 24.70 -15.58 8.05
C PRO A 423 25.38 -14.67 9.06
N THR A 424 26.70 -14.70 8.98
CA THR A 424 27.68 -14.04 9.83
C THR A 424 27.61 -12.51 9.67
N PHE A 425 28.19 -11.75 10.60
CA PHE A 425 28.23 -10.28 10.55
C PHE A 425 29.65 -9.76 10.80
N GLN A 426 30.07 -8.69 10.10
CA GLN A 426 30.74 -7.53 10.73
C GLN A 426 29.67 -6.50 11.10
#